data_AF-A0A3C1WKM0-F1
#
_entry.id   AF-A0A3C1WKM0-F1
#
_cell.length_a   1.000
_cell.length_b   1.000
_cell.length_c   1.000
_cell.angle_alpha   90.00
_cell.angle_beta   90.00
_cell.angle_gamma   90.00
#
_symmetry.space_group_name_H-M   'P 1'
#
loop_
_entity.id
_entity.type
_entity.pdbx_description
1 polymer ?
#
loop_
_entity_poly.entity_id
_entity_poly.type
_entity_poly.pdbx_seq_one_letter_code
_entity_poly.pdbx_strand_id
1 'polypeptide(L)'
;MRTAPFIILFSCLIIFFQGEKSFAKISEEDLKELKLYEDSLKVIADSIVNGSEQGVRQYACYEFIPMLVRALKIENSYEYPFDSLTRINIMYADDGNFRIFNWDLQKTTGVYRYFGAIQPKSSDLKLFPLYDYSDYFTDAADTVTSNERWYGALYYQIIHTGKKYLLFGWDGNTLLSNKKIVDVLSFDKHG
;
A
#
# COMPACT_ATOMS: atom_id res chain seq x y z
N MET A 1 52.74 27.76 -48.97
CA MET A 1 52.36 28.17 -47.60
C MET A 1 51.06 28.95 -47.70
N ARG A 2 49.90 28.58 -47.17
CA ARG A 2 49.46 27.56 -46.20
C ARG A 2 48.07 27.09 -46.67
N THR A 3 47.86 25.78 -46.71
CA THR A 3 46.54 25.16 -46.79
C THR A 3 45.97 25.08 -45.37
N ALA A 4 44.72 25.50 -45.18
CA ALA A 4 43.99 25.33 -43.92
C ALA A 4 42.85 24.32 -44.15
N PRO A 5 42.66 23.30 -43.29
CA PRO A 5 41.76 22.20 -43.57
C PRO A 5 40.31 22.49 -43.16
N PHE A 6 39.39 21.96 -43.97
CA PHE A 6 37.96 21.81 -43.72
C PHE A 6 37.76 20.93 -42.47
N ILE A 7 37.16 21.47 -41.40
CA ILE A 7 36.70 20.70 -40.25
C ILE A 7 35.20 20.46 -40.44
N ILE A 8 34.84 19.23 -40.81
CA ILE A 8 33.46 18.77 -40.83
C ILE A 8 33.09 18.41 -39.39
N LEU A 9 32.26 19.23 -38.75
CA LEU A 9 31.69 18.95 -37.43
C LEU A 9 30.54 17.94 -37.63
N PHE A 10 30.83 16.66 -37.41
CA PHE A 10 29.82 15.59 -37.40
C PHE A 10 29.13 15.60 -36.02
N SER A 11 28.01 16.31 -35.88
CA SER A 11 27.20 16.27 -34.66
C SER A 11 26.45 14.94 -34.59
N CYS A 12 27.02 13.96 -33.89
CA CYS A 12 26.31 12.75 -33.49
C CYS A 12 25.21 13.13 -32.49
N LEU A 13 23.98 13.28 -32.99
CA LEU A 13 22.79 13.39 -32.17
C LEU A 13 22.52 12.00 -31.58
N ILE A 14 23.03 11.75 -30.38
CA ILE A 14 22.69 10.55 -29.59
C ILE A 14 21.24 10.75 -29.13
N ILE A 15 20.29 10.19 -29.87
CA ILE A 15 18.91 10.05 -29.43
C ILE A 15 18.93 8.96 -28.36
N PHE A 16 19.01 9.36 -27.09
CA PHE A 16 18.65 8.49 -25.98
C PHE A 16 17.16 8.20 -26.10
N PHE A 17 16.80 7.12 -26.80
CA PHE A 17 15.52 6.46 -26.59
C PHE A 17 15.53 5.90 -25.18
N GLN A 18 15.18 6.72 -24.20
CA GLN A 18 14.66 6.19 -22.95
C GLN A 18 13.32 5.56 -23.29
N GLY A 19 13.31 4.24 -23.45
CA GLY A 19 12.06 3.49 -23.45
C GLY A 19 11.40 3.71 -22.09
N GLU A 20 10.46 4.64 -22.03
CA GLU A 20 9.49 4.64 -20.95
C GLU A 20 8.83 3.27 -21.00
N LYS A 21 9.03 2.46 -19.95
CA LYS A 21 8.25 1.25 -19.77
C LYS A 21 6.80 1.72 -19.62
N SER A 22 6.04 1.68 -20.70
CA SER A 22 4.59 1.81 -20.64
C SER A 22 4.11 0.76 -19.65
N PHE A 23 3.55 1.20 -18.53
CA PHE A 23 2.89 0.28 -17.61
C PHE A 23 1.75 -0.39 -18.37
N ALA A 24 1.71 -1.72 -18.31
CA ALA A 24 0.84 -2.52 -19.14
C ALA A 24 -0.61 -2.42 -18.67
N LYS A 25 -1.54 -2.33 -19.63
CA LYS A 25 -2.97 -2.41 -19.37
C LYS A 25 -3.30 -3.82 -18.83
N ILE A 26 -4.12 -3.90 -17.78
CA ILE A 26 -4.64 -5.18 -17.28
C ILE A 26 -5.32 -5.93 -18.42
N SER A 27 -5.00 -7.23 -18.60
CA SER A 27 -5.63 -8.07 -19.62
C SER A 27 -7.12 -8.27 -19.31
N GLU A 28 -7.93 -8.62 -20.32
CA GLU A 28 -9.36 -8.88 -20.09
C GLU A 28 -9.60 -10.09 -19.17
N GLU A 29 -8.73 -11.10 -19.25
CA GLU A 29 -8.76 -12.29 -18.41
C GLU A 29 -8.43 -11.94 -16.95
N ASP A 30 -7.33 -11.24 -16.72
CA ASP A 30 -6.91 -10.78 -15.39
C ASP A 30 -7.94 -9.85 -14.76
N LEU A 31 -8.51 -8.94 -15.56
CA LEU A 31 -9.56 -8.02 -15.08
C LEU A 31 -10.79 -8.78 -14.61
N LYS A 32 -11.17 -9.86 -15.30
CA LYS A 32 -12.28 -10.73 -14.90
C LYS A 32 -11.94 -11.49 -13.62
N GLU A 33 -10.72 -12.00 -13.50
CA GLU A 33 -10.27 -12.71 -12.30
C GLU A 33 -10.23 -11.77 -11.07
N LEU A 34 -9.69 -10.56 -11.23
CA LEU A 34 -9.66 -9.52 -10.18
C LEU A 34 -11.06 -9.19 -9.66
N LYS A 35 -12.05 -9.07 -10.56
CA LYS A 35 -13.45 -8.85 -10.18
C LYS A 35 -14.02 -9.99 -9.32
N LEU A 36 -13.72 -11.24 -9.67
CA LEU A 36 -14.16 -12.40 -8.90
C LEU A 36 -13.52 -12.44 -7.51
N TYR A 37 -12.24 -12.08 -7.41
CA TYR A 37 -11.59 -11.91 -6.12
C TYR A 37 -12.22 -10.78 -5.32
N GLU A 38 -12.47 -9.63 -5.95
CA GLU A 38 -13.06 -8.48 -5.29
C GLU A 38 -14.46 -8.79 -4.73
N ASP A 39 -15.31 -9.47 -5.51
CA ASP A 39 -16.64 -9.91 -5.05
C ASP A 39 -16.54 -10.76 -3.78
N SER A 40 -15.58 -11.69 -3.74
CA SER A 40 -15.35 -12.56 -2.58
C SER A 40 -14.77 -11.78 -1.39
N LEU A 41 -13.76 -10.95 -1.65
CA LEU A 41 -13.10 -10.10 -0.66
C LEU A 41 -14.09 -9.15 0.01
N LYS A 42 -15.03 -8.59 -0.75
CA LYS A 42 -16.08 -7.70 -0.24
C LYS A 42 -16.94 -8.38 0.82
N VAL A 43 -17.36 -9.62 0.58
CA VAL A 43 -18.18 -10.39 1.53
C VAL A 43 -17.40 -10.68 2.82
N ILE A 44 -16.14 -11.08 2.68
CA ILE A 44 -15.27 -11.36 3.82
C ILE A 44 -15.00 -10.07 4.60
N ALA A 45 -14.68 -8.97 3.91
CA ALA A 45 -14.40 -7.68 4.53
C ALA A 45 -15.62 -7.12 5.30
N ASP A 46 -16.84 -7.33 4.81
CA ASP A 46 -18.04 -6.99 5.59
C ASP A 46 -18.13 -7.80 6.89
N SER A 47 -17.76 -9.08 6.84
CA SER A 47 -17.72 -9.94 8.04
C SER A 47 -16.64 -9.55 9.05
N ILE A 48 -15.54 -8.91 8.62
CA ILE A 48 -14.53 -8.34 9.53
C ILE A 48 -15.15 -7.27 10.44
N VAL A 49 -16.08 -6.47 9.92
CA VAL A 49 -16.68 -5.34 10.65
C VAL A 49 -17.98 -5.77 11.34
N ASN A 50 -18.86 -6.47 10.63
CA ASN A 50 -20.23 -6.76 11.07
C ASN A 50 -20.43 -8.16 11.66
N GLY A 51 -19.37 -8.98 11.76
CA GLY A 51 -19.44 -10.29 12.38
C GLY A 51 -20.02 -10.23 13.80
N SER A 52 -20.99 -11.11 14.07
CA SER A 52 -21.82 -11.12 15.29
C SER A 52 -21.00 -11.21 16.58
N GLU A 53 -19.87 -11.88 16.54
CA GLU A 53 -18.94 -12.05 17.65
C GLU A 53 -17.49 -11.85 17.20
N GLN A 54 -16.60 -11.58 18.17
CA GLN A 54 -15.19 -11.33 17.89
C GLN A 54 -14.53 -12.49 17.12
N GLY A 55 -14.88 -13.74 17.43
CA GLY A 55 -14.34 -14.92 16.74
C GLY A 55 -14.65 -14.92 15.25
N VAL A 56 -15.88 -14.56 14.86
CA VAL A 56 -16.30 -14.45 13.46
C VAL A 56 -15.52 -13.34 12.74
N ARG A 57 -15.41 -12.16 13.37
CA ARG A 57 -14.64 -11.04 12.79
C ARG A 57 -13.15 -11.39 12.61
N GLN A 58 -12.57 -12.05 13.60
CA GLN A 58 -11.17 -12.48 13.57
C GLN A 58 -10.93 -13.54 12.49
N TYR A 59 -11.81 -14.54 12.39
CA TYR A 59 -11.75 -15.55 11.33
C TYR A 59 -11.84 -14.90 9.95
N ALA A 60 -12.83 -14.03 9.73
CA ALA A 60 -12.96 -13.28 8.49
C ALA A 60 -11.70 -12.46 8.16
N CYS A 61 -11.10 -11.81 9.17
CA CYS A 61 -9.87 -11.04 8.98
C CYS A 61 -8.70 -11.93 8.53
N TYR A 62 -8.57 -13.13 9.08
CA TYR A 62 -7.51 -14.07 8.71
C TYR A 62 -7.73 -14.74 7.36
N GLU A 63 -8.99 -14.95 6.96
CA GLU A 63 -9.33 -15.44 5.60
C GLU A 63 -9.15 -14.36 4.53
N PHE A 64 -9.40 -13.09 4.87
CA PHE A 64 -9.25 -11.97 3.95
C PHE A 64 -7.82 -11.82 3.44
N ILE A 65 -6.82 -11.93 4.35
CA ILE A 65 -5.41 -11.71 4.03
C ILE A 65 -4.89 -12.59 2.88
N PRO A 66 -4.94 -13.93 2.94
CA PRO A 66 -4.44 -14.78 1.86
C PRO A 66 -5.27 -14.66 0.57
N MET A 67 -6.55 -14.28 0.66
CA MET A 67 -7.36 -14.00 -0.53
C MET A 67 -6.92 -12.70 -1.21
N LEU A 68 -6.66 -11.64 -0.43
CA LEU A 68 -6.14 -10.38 -0.96
C LEU A 68 -4.78 -10.60 -1.59
N VAL A 69 -3.87 -11.32 -0.92
CA VAL A 69 -2.56 -11.66 -1.47
C VAL A 69 -2.65 -12.41 -2.80
N ARG A 70 -3.63 -13.32 -2.96
CA ARG A 70 -3.88 -14.00 -4.25
C ARG A 70 -4.35 -13.03 -5.32
N ALA A 71 -5.29 -12.14 -5.01
CA ALA A 71 -5.75 -11.11 -5.94
C ALA A 71 -4.60 -10.18 -6.37
N LEU A 72 -3.74 -9.77 -5.44
CA LEU A 72 -2.61 -8.89 -5.71
C LEU A 72 -1.50 -9.55 -6.54
N LYS A 73 -1.45 -10.89 -6.61
CA LYS A 73 -0.52 -11.63 -7.47
C LYS A 73 -0.89 -11.59 -8.95
N ILE A 74 -2.11 -11.19 -9.30
CA ILE A 74 -2.53 -11.01 -10.68
C ILE A 74 -1.70 -9.89 -11.32
N GLU A 75 -1.33 -10.06 -12.58
CA GLU A 75 -0.49 -9.11 -13.30
C GLU A 75 -1.16 -7.71 -13.35
N ASN A 76 -0.36 -6.67 -13.16
CA ASN A 76 -0.83 -5.27 -13.15
C ASN A 76 -1.93 -4.97 -12.11
N SER A 77 -2.09 -5.78 -11.06
CA SER A 77 -3.09 -5.58 -10.00
C SER A 77 -3.04 -4.22 -9.32
N TYR A 78 -1.88 -3.54 -9.33
CA TYR A 78 -1.70 -2.17 -8.83
C TYR A 78 -2.69 -1.17 -9.47
N GLU A 79 -2.98 -1.36 -10.76
CA GLU A 79 -3.87 -0.50 -11.55
C GLU A 79 -5.36 -0.81 -11.28
N TYR A 80 -5.67 -1.92 -10.59
CA TYR A 80 -7.05 -2.30 -10.27
C TYR A 80 -7.49 -1.68 -8.93
N PRO A 81 -8.51 -0.82 -8.89
CA PRO A 81 -8.77 0.03 -7.72
C PRO A 81 -9.43 -0.67 -6.52
N PHE A 82 -10.10 -1.81 -6.75
CA PHE A 82 -10.91 -2.50 -5.72
C PHE A 82 -12.00 -1.61 -5.08
N ASP A 83 -12.71 -0.82 -5.89
CA ASP A 83 -13.67 0.21 -5.45
C ASP A 83 -14.81 -0.32 -4.55
N SER A 84 -15.15 -1.60 -4.63
CA SER A 84 -16.22 -2.20 -3.84
C SER A 84 -15.79 -2.66 -2.45
N LEU A 85 -14.48 -2.66 -2.14
CA LEU A 85 -13.94 -2.99 -0.81
C LEU A 85 -14.10 -1.82 0.18
N THR A 86 -15.33 -1.40 0.42
CA THR A 86 -15.65 -0.21 1.24
C THR A 86 -15.29 -0.32 2.74
N ARG A 87 -14.95 -1.53 3.21
CA ARG A 87 -14.48 -1.78 4.59
C ARG A 87 -12.96 -1.74 4.72
N ILE A 88 -12.26 -1.56 3.63
CA ILE A 88 -10.79 -1.54 3.56
C ILE A 88 -10.39 -0.18 3.02
N ASN A 89 -9.55 0.55 3.75
CA ASN A 89 -9.02 1.81 3.27
C ASN A 89 -7.93 1.51 2.24
N ILE A 90 -8.19 1.88 1.00
CA ILE A 90 -7.24 1.79 -0.10
C ILE A 90 -6.85 3.20 -0.50
N MET A 91 -5.57 3.55 -0.30
CA MET A 91 -5.07 4.90 -0.58
C MET A 91 -3.85 4.81 -1.46
N TYR A 92 -3.86 5.56 -2.55
CA TYR A 92 -2.70 5.77 -3.39
C TYR A 92 -1.90 6.96 -2.85
N ALA A 93 -0.57 6.86 -2.89
CA ALA A 93 0.26 8.05 -2.78
C ALA A 93 -0.08 9.03 -3.91
N ASP A 94 -0.03 10.31 -3.62
CA ASP A 94 -0.32 11.39 -4.57
C ASP A 94 0.60 11.39 -5.80
N ASP A 95 1.82 10.87 -5.67
CA ASP A 95 2.77 10.64 -6.76
C ASP A 95 2.57 9.29 -7.49
N GLY A 96 1.63 8.46 -7.03
CA GLY A 96 1.31 7.17 -7.62
C GLY A 96 2.40 6.10 -7.47
N ASN A 97 3.38 6.28 -6.58
CA ASN A 97 4.49 5.33 -6.40
C ASN A 97 4.12 4.08 -5.61
N PHE A 98 3.08 4.14 -4.78
CA PHE A 98 2.55 3.00 -4.06
C PHE A 98 1.10 3.23 -3.66
N ARG A 99 0.46 2.16 -3.16
CA ARG A 99 -0.80 2.23 -2.43
C ARG A 99 -0.72 1.45 -1.12
N ILE A 100 -1.58 1.81 -0.18
CA ILE A 100 -1.76 1.12 1.10
C ILE A 100 -3.16 0.51 1.12
N PHE A 101 -3.25 -0.79 1.45
CA PHE A 101 -4.47 -1.42 1.95
C PHE A 101 -4.40 -1.39 3.48
N ASN A 102 -5.42 -0.88 4.15
CA ASN A 102 -5.38 -0.71 5.59
C ASN A 102 -6.78 -0.86 6.21
N TRP A 103 -6.89 -1.66 7.27
CA TRP A 103 -8.14 -1.93 7.97
C TRP A 103 -7.87 -2.26 9.43
N ASP A 104 -8.92 -2.31 10.24
CA ASP A 104 -8.85 -2.62 11.65
C ASP A 104 -9.76 -3.80 12.03
N LEU A 105 -9.44 -4.41 13.17
CA LEU A 105 -10.22 -5.43 13.84
C LEU A 105 -10.47 -4.98 15.27
N GLN A 106 -11.72 -4.63 15.58
CA GLN A 106 -12.12 -4.26 16.93
C GLN A 106 -12.25 -5.50 17.82
N LYS A 107 -11.48 -5.52 18.91
CA LYS A 107 -11.57 -6.53 19.98
C LYS A 107 -12.77 -6.21 20.88
N THR A 108 -13.27 -7.22 21.61
CA THR A 108 -14.39 -7.04 22.56
C THR A 108 -14.06 -6.04 23.68
N THR A 109 -12.77 -5.85 23.98
CA THR A 109 -12.29 -4.85 24.94
C THR A 109 -12.39 -3.41 24.43
N GLY A 110 -12.81 -3.21 23.17
CA GLY A 110 -12.88 -1.91 22.51
C GLY A 110 -11.55 -1.38 21.98
N VAL A 111 -10.46 -2.12 22.22
CA VAL A 111 -9.15 -1.86 21.62
C VAL A 111 -9.13 -2.45 20.21
N TYR A 112 -8.34 -1.86 19.33
CA TYR A 112 -8.22 -2.25 17.94
C TYR A 112 -6.93 -3.03 17.71
N ARG A 113 -6.92 -3.86 16.67
CA ARG A 113 -5.70 -4.30 16.01
C ARG A 113 -5.76 -3.84 14.57
N TYR A 114 -4.67 -3.29 14.07
CA TYR A 114 -4.59 -2.76 12.73
C TYR A 114 -3.91 -3.77 11.81
N PHE A 115 -4.27 -3.70 10.55
CA PHE A 115 -3.67 -4.51 9.50
C PHE A 115 -3.41 -3.61 8.30
N GLY A 116 -2.37 -3.94 7.56
CA GLY A 116 -2.20 -3.32 6.26
C GLY A 116 -1.12 -3.97 5.43
N ALA A 117 -1.06 -3.53 4.19
CA ALA A 117 0.00 -3.88 3.27
C ALA A 117 0.26 -2.72 2.33
N ILE A 118 1.55 -2.43 2.10
CA ILE A 118 1.99 -1.45 1.13
C ILE A 118 2.36 -2.20 -0.16
N GLN A 119 1.75 -1.79 -1.27
CA GLN A 119 2.07 -2.30 -2.60
C GLN A 119 2.69 -1.17 -3.42
N PRO A 120 4.03 -1.16 -3.62
CA PRO A 120 4.66 -0.26 -4.56
C PRO A 120 4.24 -0.52 -6.00
N LYS A 121 4.22 0.52 -6.82
CA LYS A 121 4.10 0.40 -8.27
C LYS A 121 5.38 -0.20 -8.83
N SER A 122 5.30 -1.43 -9.33
CA SER A 122 6.45 -2.23 -9.79
C SER A 122 6.00 -3.19 -10.89
N SER A 123 6.92 -3.58 -11.77
CA SER A 123 6.65 -4.61 -12.80
C SER A 123 6.43 -5.99 -12.18
N ASP A 124 7.17 -6.29 -11.11
CA ASP A 124 6.99 -7.51 -10.33
C ASP A 124 6.19 -7.18 -9.06
N LEU A 125 5.38 -8.13 -8.59
CA LEU A 125 4.67 -7.97 -7.32
C LEU A 125 5.65 -7.76 -6.17
N LYS A 126 5.61 -6.56 -5.60
CA LYS A 126 6.20 -6.23 -4.31
C LYS A 126 5.08 -5.92 -3.32
N LEU A 127 5.16 -6.52 -2.14
CA LEU A 127 4.17 -6.33 -1.09
C LEU A 127 4.88 -6.31 0.26
N PHE A 128 4.68 -5.24 1.02
CA PHE A 128 5.20 -5.10 2.37
C PHE A 128 4.04 -5.22 3.36
N PRO A 129 3.87 -6.38 4.01
CA PRO A 129 2.88 -6.52 5.07
C PRO A 129 3.27 -5.63 6.25
N LEU A 130 2.28 -4.94 6.82
CA LEU A 130 2.43 -4.12 8.00
C LEU A 130 1.99 -4.92 9.24
N TYR A 131 2.96 -5.28 10.07
CA TYR A 131 2.75 -6.03 11.30
C TYR A 131 2.59 -5.06 12.46
N ASP A 132 1.36 -4.96 12.95
CA ASP A 132 1.00 -4.12 14.08
C ASP A 132 1.75 -4.55 15.36
N TYR A 133 2.60 -3.64 15.83
CA TYR A 133 3.44 -3.76 17.01
C TYR A 133 3.04 -2.76 18.12
N SER A 134 1.89 -2.08 17.97
CA SER A 134 1.33 -1.10 18.93
C SER A 134 1.42 -1.55 20.38
N ASP A 135 1.01 -2.80 20.66
CA ASP A 135 0.94 -3.40 21.99
C ASP A 135 2.31 -3.43 22.73
N TYR A 136 3.43 -3.24 22.02
CA TYR A 136 4.79 -3.40 22.53
C TYR A 136 5.61 -2.10 22.58
N PHE A 137 5.08 -0.98 22.07
CA PHE A 137 5.78 0.31 22.16
C PHE A 137 5.71 0.90 23.57
N THR A 138 6.83 1.46 24.03
CA THR A 138 6.91 2.24 25.28
C THR A 138 6.87 3.74 24.98
N ASP A 139 7.68 4.19 24.03
CA ASP A 139 7.57 5.48 23.36
C ASP A 139 7.70 5.24 21.86
N ALA A 140 6.68 5.61 21.09
CA ALA A 140 6.69 5.43 19.65
C ALA A 140 7.17 6.68 18.91
N ALA A 141 7.16 7.85 19.56
CA ALA A 141 7.47 9.11 18.90
C ALA A 141 8.97 9.27 18.64
N ASP A 142 9.82 8.54 19.35
CA ASP A 142 11.28 8.58 19.24
C ASP A 142 11.89 7.37 18.51
N THR A 143 11.06 6.47 18.00
CA THR A 143 11.51 5.17 17.48
C THR A 143 11.33 5.09 15.96
N VAL A 144 12.41 4.75 15.24
CA VAL A 144 12.35 4.38 13.83
C VAL A 144 12.01 2.90 13.71
N THR A 145 10.98 2.59 12.94
CA THR A 145 10.44 1.23 12.79
C THR A 145 10.51 0.74 11.35
N SER A 146 10.12 -0.52 11.14
CA SER A 146 9.94 -1.11 9.82
C SER A 146 8.51 -1.64 9.68
N ASN A 147 8.19 -2.18 8.50
CA ASN A 147 6.92 -2.86 8.27
C ASN A 147 6.70 -4.06 9.24
N GLU A 148 7.76 -4.65 9.79
CA GLU A 148 7.69 -5.74 10.80
C GLU A 148 7.39 -5.27 12.21
N ARG A 149 7.56 -3.97 12.47
CA ARG A 149 7.27 -3.32 13.76
C ARG A 149 6.47 -2.06 13.55
N TRP A 150 5.44 -2.16 12.73
CA TRP A 150 4.62 -1.01 12.38
C TRP A 150 3.82 -0.51 13.59
N TYR A 151 3.68 0.81 13.74
CA TYR A 151 2.98 1.41 14.88
C TYR A 151 1.53 0.92 15.00
N GLY A 152 0.85 0.71 13.87
CA GLY A 152 -0.56 0.32 13.85
C GLY A 152 -1.49 1.52 13.91
N ALA A 153 -2.07 1.90 12.78
CA ALA A 153 -3.08 2.96 12.70
C ALA A 153 -3.99 2.73 11.49
N LEU A 154 -5.15 3.38 11.50
CA LEU A 154 -6.00 3.50 10.32
C LEU A 154 -5.69 4.82 9.60
N TYR A 155 -4.93 4.74 8.50
CA TYR A 155 -4.58 5.87 7.66
C TYR A 155 -5.77 6.36 6.84
N TYR A 156 -5.81 7.67 6.65
CA TYR A 156 -6.85 8.36 5.87
C TYR A 156 -6.30 9.40 4.89
N GLN A 157 -5.00 9.70 4.95
CA GLN A 157 -4.36 10.64 4.03
C GLN A 157 -2.86 10.35 3.90
N ILE A 158 -2.35 10.55 2.69
CA ILE A 158 -0.94 10.47 2.33
C ILE A 158 -0.54 11.81 1.73
N ILE A 159 0.58 12.39 2.16
CA ILE A 159 1.18 13.58 1.54
C ILE A 159 2.64 13.26 1.21
N HIS A 160 3.03 13.39 -0.05
CA HIS A 160 4.43 13.22 -0.45
C HIS A 160 5.24 14.50 -0.19
N THR A 161 6.39 14.32 0.45
CA THR A 161 7.32 15.38 0.87
C THR A 161 8.77 15.03 0.47
N GLY A 162 9.08 15.20 -0.82
CA GLY A 162 10.43 15.02 -1.35
C GLY A 162 10.87 13.56 -1.48
N LYS A 163 11.40 12.95 -0.41
CA LYS A 163 11.80 11.53 -0.37
C LYS A 163 11.01 10.73 0.67
N LYS A 164 10.07 11.38 1.36
CA LYS A 164 9.32 10.84 2.48
C LYS A 164 7.84 11.09 2.27
N TYR A 165 7.01 10.28 2.90
CA TYR A 165 5.56 10.41 2.88
C TYR A 165 5.08 10.64 4.31
N LEU A 166 4.21 11.62 4.49
CA LEU A 166 3.48 11.81 5.74
C LEU A 166 2.18 11.03 5.63
N LEU A 167 1.99 10.06 6.52
CA LEU A 167 0.77 9.27 6.62
C LEU A 167 -0.03 9.76 7.83
N PHE A 168 -1.24 10.24 7.59
CA PHE A 168 -2.13 10.69 8.66
C PHE A 168 -3.02 9.54 9.08
N GLY A 169 -2.89 9.15 10.35
CA GLY A 169 -3.54 8.00 10.94
C GLY A 169 -4.51 8.36 12.05
N TRP A 170 -5.49 7.49 12.25
CA TRP A 170 -6.32 7.44 13.45
C TRP A 170 -6.00 6.16 14.22
N ASP A 171 -5.88 6.29 15.53
CA ASP A 171 -5.76 5.16 16.44
C ASP A 171 -6.87 5.26 17.50
N GLY A 172 -7.68 4.22 17.60
CA GLY A 172 -8.75 4.07 18.57
C GLY A 172 -8.27 4.00 20.01
N ASN A 173 -6.98 3.84 20.30
CA ASN A 173 -6.31 3.92 21.61
C ASN A 173 -7.02 3.19 22.78
N THR A 174 -8.08 3.75 23.34
CA THR A 174 -8.89 3.14 24.40
C THR A 174 -10.39 3.34 24.15
N LEU A 175 -11.24 2.66 24.92
CA LEU A 175 -12.69 2.89 24.91
C LEU A 175 -13.12 4.35 25.13
N LEU A 176 -12.26 5.18 25.72
CA LEU A 176 -12.57 6.55 26.14
C LEU A 176 -11.80 7.63 25.39
N SER A 177 -10.87 7.27 24.50
CA SER A 177 -10.01 8.24 23.81
C SER A 177 -9.52 7.69 22.49
N ASN A 178 -9.20 8.58 21.55
CA ASN A 178 -8.50 8.23 20.33
C ASN A 178 -7.31 9.17 20.11
N LYS A 179 -6.46 8.83 19.15
CA LYS A 179 -5.28 9.59 18.76
C LYS A 179 -5.33 9.90 17.26
N LYS A 180 -4.80 11.06 16.91
CA LYS A 180 -4.39 11.38 15.54
C LYS A 180 -2.88 11.27 15.46
N ILE A 181 -2.40 10.58 14.43
CA ILE A 181 -0.99 10.24 14.25
C ILE A 181 -0.52 10.82 12.94
N VAL A 182 0.71 11.33 12.92
CA VAL A 182 1.44 11.64 11.70
C VAL A 182 2.63 10.71 11.68
N ASP A 183 2.60 9.73 10.81
CA ASP A 183 3.68 8.78 10.60
C ASP A 183 4.52 9.21 9.39
N VAL A 184 5.81 8.85 9.40
CA VAL A 184 6.77 9.21 8.36
C VAL A 184 7.26 7.94 7.69
N LEU A 185 6.80 7.71 6.46
CA LEU A 185 7.20 6.59 5.63
C LEU A 185 8.32 6.99 4.66
N SER A 186 9.30 6.11 4.48
CA SER A 186 10.28 6.18 3.41
C SER A 186 10.69 4.78 2.98
N PHE A 187 11.01 4.61 1.70
CA PHE A 187 11.52 3.36 1.16
C PHE A 187 13.05 3.34 1.18
N ASP A 188 13.64 2.23 1.58
CA ASP A 188 15.07 2.04 1.51
C ASP A 188 15.49 1.48 0.13
N LYS A 189 16.75 1.08 -0.02
CA LYS A 189 17.27 0.54 -1.29
C LYS A 189 16.66 -0.81 -1.69
N HIS A 190 16.07 -1.53 -0.75
CA HIS A 190 15.38 -2.81 -0.94
C HIS A 190 13.88 -2.62 -1.21
N GLY A 191 13.39 -1.40 -1.04
CA GLY A 191 11.96 -1.05 -1.02
C GLY A 191 11.55 -0.85 0.42
#